data_AF-A0A6V7IZ97-F1
#
_entry.id   AF-A0A6V7IZ97-F1
#
_cell.length_a   1.000
_cell.length_b   1.000
_cell.length_c   1.000
_cell.angle_alpha   90.00
_cell.angle_beta   90.00
_cell.angle_gamma   90.00
#
_symmetry.space_group_name_H-M   'P 1'
#
loop_
_entity.id
_entity.type
_entity.pdbx_description
1 polymer ?
#
loop_
_entity_poly.entity_id
_entity_poly.type
_entity_poly.pdbx_seq_one_letter_code
_entity_poly.pdbx_strand_id
1 'polypeptide(L)' 'DGNRFEGDFSKGKKHGFGKFYHLKSGQLQEGFWSQNICKRSCMRDISRDEAPEPTIYPIPEL' A
#
# COMPACT_ATOMS: atom_id res chain seq x y z
N ASP A 1 -2.43 -11.02 -7.30
CA ASP A 1 -2.76 -10.56 -5.94
C ASP A 1 -3.87 -9.54 -5.82
N GLY A 2 -4.41 -8.97 -6.92
CA GLY A 2 -5.45 -7.94 -6.84
C GLY A 2 -4.93 -6.57 -6.35
N ASN A 3 -3.73 -6.54 -5.76
CA ASN A 3 -3.11 -5.31 -5.31
C ASN A 3 -3.01 -4.26 -6.42
N ARG A 4 -3.29 -3.02 -6.04
CA ARG A 4 -3.37 -1.88 -6.96
C ARG A 4 -2.35 -0.83 -6.57
N PHE A 5 -1.73 -0.21 -7.57
CA PHE A 5 -0.91 0.98 -7.36
C PHE A 5 -1.56 2.18 -8.04
N GLU A 6 -1.61 3.30 -7.34
CA GLU A 6 -1.98 4.60 -7.86
C GLU A 6 -0.81 5.56 -7.63
N GLY A 7 -0.26 6.11 -8.69
CA GLY A 7 0.88 7.00 -8.64
C GLY A 7 1.64 6.99 -9.95
N ASP A 8 2.83 7.60 -9.94
CA ASP A 8 3.62 7.74 -11.14
C ASP A 8 4.40 6.46 -11.48
N PHE A 9 4.66 6.31 -12.77
CA PHE A 9 5.54 5.28 -13.28
C PHE A 9 6.70 5.90 -14.05
N SER A 10 7.90 5.40 -13.81
CA SER A 10 9.11 5.74 -14.57
C SER A 10 9.77 4.47 -15.05
N LYS A 11 9.98 4.35 -16.37
CA LYS A 11 10.54 3.15 -17.02
C LYS A 11 9.76 1.86 -16.66
N GLY A 12 8.44 1.96 -16.58
CA GLY A 12 7.56 0.83 -16.21
C GLY A 12 7.64 0.42 -14.73
N LYS A 13 8.28 1.21 -13.86
CA LYS A 13 8.38 0.96 -12.43
C LYS A 13 7.67 2.05 -11.64
N LYS A 14 7.05 1.68 -10.51
CA LYS A 14 6.45 2.62 -9.56
C LYS A 14 7.48 3.66 -9.13
N HIS A 15 7.09 4.92 -9.19
CA HIS A 15 7.94 6.07 -8.90
C HIS A 15 7.13 7.21 -8.30
N GLY A 16 7.80 8.18 -7.66
CA GLY A 16 7.15 9.37 -7.12
C GLY A 16 6.26 9.07 -5.91
N PHE A 17 5.35 9.99 -5.60
CA PHE A 17 4.35 9.77 -4.55
C PHE A 17 3.27 8.81 -5.07
N GLY A 18 2.91 7.84 -4.25
CA GLY A 18 1.93 6.84 -4.65
C GLY A 18 1.32 6.07 -3.50
N LYS A 19 0.14 5.53 -3.79
CA LYS A 19 -0.69 4.70 -2.93
C LYS A 19 -0.64 3.26 -3.44
N PHE A 20 -0.36 2.32 -2.56
CA PHE A 20 -0.39 0.90 -2.87
C PHE A 20 -1.40 0.21 -1.97
N TYR A 21 -2.38 -0.42 -2.60
CA TYR A 21 -3.50 -1.09 -1.97
C TYR A 21 -3.15 -2.57 -1.83
N HIS A 22 -2.91 -3.00 -0.60
CA HIS A 22 -2.75 -4.41 -0.23
C HIS A 22 -4.14 -5.00 0.01
N LEU A 23 -4.83 -5.39 -1.08
CA LEU A 23 -6.23 -5.82 -1.00
C LEU A 23 -6.43 -7.10 -0.21
N LYS A 24 -5.43 -7.99 -0.19
CA LYS A 24 -5.48 -9.23 0.61
C LYS A 24 -5.51 -8.95 2.11
N SER A 25 -4.74 -7.96 2.59
CA SER A 25 -4.66 -7.62 4.01
C SER A 25 -5.57 -6.47 4.42
N GLY A 26 -6.22 -5.80 3.46
CA GLY A 26 -7.10 -4.66 3.72
C GLY A 26 -6.33 -3.40 4.12
N GLN A 27 -5.11 -3.22 3.61
CA GLN A 27 -4.18 -2.16 4.03
C GLN A 27 -3.82 -1.22 2.87
N LEU A 28 -3.62 0.05 3.20
CA LEU A 28 -3.10 1.07 2.30
C LEU A 28 -1.70 1.49 2.73
N GLN A 29 -0.76 1.41 1.77
CA GLN A 29 0.58 1.97 1.89
C GLN A 29 0.69 3.24 1.06
N GLU A 30 0.79 4.39 1.71
CA GLU A 30 0.94 5.68 1.03
C GLU A 30 2.33 6.25 1.29
N GLY A 31 3.04 6.64 0.23
CA GLY A 31 4.42 7.10 0.38
C GLY A 31 5.16 7.40 -0.92
N PHE A 32 6.48 7.54 -0.80
CA PHE A 32 7.38 7.77 -1.93
C PHE A 32 7.96 6.45 -2.46
N TRP A 33 7.85 6.25 -3.76
CA TRP A 33 8.28 5.07 -4.49
C TRP A 33 9.45 5.41 -5.41
N SER A 34 10.41 4.50 -5.52
CA SER A 34 11.50 4.62 -6.48
C SER A 34 11.94 3.24 -6.95
N GLN A 35 11.85 3.01 -8.26
CA GLN A 35 12.23 1.74 -8.89
C GLN A 35 11.51 0.53 -8.27
N ASN A 36 10.19 0.64 -8.06
CA ASN A 36 9.34 -0.35 -7.37
C ASN A 36 9.57 -0.50 -5.85
N ILE A 37 10.47 0.27 -5.24
CA ILE A 37 10.75 0.21 -3.81
C ILE A 37 10.06 1.39 -3.11
N CYS A 38 9.24 1.10 -2.11
CA CYS A 38 8.70 2.13 -1.22
C CYS A 38 9.80 2.58 -0.24
N LYS A 39 10.14 3.87 -0.25
CA LYS A 39 11.26 4.43 0.53
C LYS A 39 10.81 5.05 1.85
N ARG A 40 9.69 5.77 1.83
CA ARG A 40 9.07 6.40 3.01
C ARG A 40 7.57 6.27 2.84
N SER A 41 6.88 5.65 3.78
CA SER A 41 5.44 5.48 3.72
C SER A 41 4.79 5.41 5.09
N CYS A 42 3.52 5.76 5.15
CA CYS A 42 2.61 5.37 6.22
C CYS A 42 1.80 4.15 5.77
N MET A 43 1.59 3.21 6.67
CA MET A 43 0.64 2.12 6.51
C MET A 43 -0.61 2.46 7.33
N ARG A 44 -1.80 2.11 6.82
CA ARG A 44 -3.07 2.24 7.54
C ARG A 44 -4.03 1.14 7.12
N ASP A 45 -4.88 0.69 8.04
CA ASP A 45 -5.98 -0.20 7.71
C ASP A 45 -7.08 0.59 6.97
N ILE A 46 -7.65 0.01 5.91
CA ILE A 46 -8.74 0.63 5.12
C ILE A 46 -9.98 -0.25 5.01
N SER A 47 -9.81 -1.57 5.01
CA SER A 47 -10.90 -2.55 4.83
C SER A 47 -10.53 -3.89 5.47
N ARG A 48 -9.99 -3.85 6.70
CA ARG A 48 -9.47 -5.04 7.39
C ARG A 48 -10.55 -6.11 7.58
N ASP A 49 -11.78 -5.73 7.91
CA ASP A 49 -12.88 -6.67 8.18
C ASP A 49 -13.39 -7.37 6.91
N GLU A 50 -13.14 -6.79 5.74
CA GLU A 50 -13.50 -7.35 4.44
C GLU A 50 -12.31 -8.04 3.75
N ALA A 51 -11.13 -7.96 4.37
CA ALA A 51 -9.90 -8.51 3.80
C ALA A 51 -9.95 -10.05 3.82
N PRO A 52 -9.52 -10.74 2.75
CA PRO A 52 -9.39 -12.19 2.75
C PRO A 52 -8.40 -12.71 3.81
N GLU A 53 -7.33 -11.94 4.07
CA GLU A 53 -6.20 -12.32 4.92
C GLU A 53 -5.78 -11.12 5.79
N PRO A 54 -6.62 -10.67 6.74
CA PRO A 54 -6.33 -9.51 7.57
C PRO A 54 -5.11 -9.76 8.46
N THR A 55 -4.34 -8.71 8.75
CA THR A 55 -3.25 -8.82 9.71
C THR A 55 -3.78 -9.14 11.11
N ILE A 56 -3.05 -9.97 11.88
CA ILE A 56 -3.45 -10.37 13.24
C ILE A 56 -3.67 -9.15 14.14
N TYR A 57 -2.80 -8.15 14.00
CA TYR A 57 -2.88 -6.89 14.75
C TYR A 57 -3.26 -5.73 13.81
N PRO A 58 -4.17 -4.84 14.26
CA PRO A 58 -4.45 -3.61 13.53
C PRO A 58 -3.26 -2.66 13.61
N ILE A 59 -3.15 -1.78 12.62
CA ILE A 59 -2.17 -0.69 12.65
C ILE A 59 -2.70 0.37 13.62
N PRO A 60 -1.90 0.82 14.60
CA PRO A 60 -2.33 1.87 15.52
C PRO A 60 -2.72 3.16 14.78
N GLU A 61 -3.84 3.75 15.18
CA GLU A 61 -4.19 5.11 14.77
C GLU A 61 -3.24 6.11 15.45
N LEU A 62 -2.77 7.11 14.70
CA LEU A 62 -1.87 8.17 15.16
C LEU A 62 -2.62 9.26 15.94
#